data_AF-A0A6G7ZBY7-F1
#
_entry.id   AF-A0A6G7ZBY7-F1
#
_cell.length_a   1.000
_cell.length_b   1.000
_cell.length_c   1.000
_cell.angle_alpha   90.00
_cell.angle_beta   90.00
_cell.angle_gamma   90.00
#
_symmetry.space_group_name_H-M   'P 1'
#
loop_
_entity.id
_entity.type
_entity.pdbx_description
1 polymer ?
#
loop_
_entity_poly.entity_id
_entity_poly.type
_entity_poly.pdbx_seq_one_letter_code
_entity_poly.pdbx_strand_id
1 'polypeptide(L)'
;MDYRSNYVPKTKKVNYKLVVPFLFVLALLIVYGINALRPTPVENQEQFAFCRMTPEESRSVIKKNLTDNVIEFSDYGVYGQSLGLYGADYQVTTADPFNGRTVFLTNLCTGTEQVFLMGAELDAKIPMNALDPGFYIIEVSVGFERSRLIADEKMDEVFHATSRSGEAREVRLIANKNLFNTNEETIMDQHYAFLDVKNTQIDANTYDVVLDPSGLYDDMGMILHGSEFKDFVESKEMYRMAEAIEAHLTSAGYKVKIVREKDKPRDTNDVNGRLHAGYLADAKYYVNLTMLQQPYPKETGASIIYSSHATSRMASTIAKQLEAQTTLELFDYGSNEGIVQTSKVEGYDNNAKIREAGGRFTGAGVLEEFKEWNIFAKDSNRGMQGTVIEFGYIEDTKAYTTWFAEFDQIAKAVADGIAIELAS
;
A
#
# COMPACT_ATOMS: atom_id res chain seq x y z
N MET A 1 36.48 28.40 97.71
CA MET A 1 35.12 28.78 97.32
C MET A 1 34.85 28.11 95.99
N ASP A 2 34.11 27.00 95.99
CA ASP A 2 33.76 26.26 94.77
C ASP A 2 32.50 26.87 94.14
N TYR A 3 32.63 27.32 92.89
CA TYR A 3 31.52 27.85 92.11
C TYR A 3 30.85 26.71 91.33
N ARG A 4 29.68 26.23 91.77
CA ARG A 4 28.84 25.30 91.00
C ARG A 4 27.89 26.08 90.09
N SER A 5 28.08 25.96 88.78
CA SER A 5 27.13 26.43 87.76
C SER A 5 25.98 25.42 87.61
N ASN A 6 24.77 25.82 87.99
CA ASN A 6 23.54 25.08 87.70
C ASN A 6 23.05 25.41 86.29
N TYR A 7 23.49 24.65 85.29
CA TYR A 7 22.90 24.68 83.94
C TYR A 7 21.81 23.62 83.83
N VAL A 8 20.54 24.05 83.73
CA VAL A 8 19.41 23.17 83.38
C VAL A 8 19.15 23.32 81.87
N PRO A 9 19.34 22.28 81.04
CA PRO A 9 19.12 22.40 79.62
C PRO A 9 17.62 22.52 79.33
N LYS A 10 17.21 23.57 78.63
CA LYS A 10 15.85 23.71 78.08
C LYS A 10 15.64 22.65 77.00
N THR A 11 14.85 21.61 77.30
CA THR A 11 14.36 20.67 76.30
C THR A 11 13.40 21.38 75.35
N LYS A 12 13.85 21.74 74.15
CA LYS A 12 12.97 22.23 73.08
C LYS A 12 12.11 21.06 72.59
N LYS A 13 10.80 21.09 72.87
CA LYS A 13 9.85 20.15 72.27
C LYS A 13 9.70 20.48 70.79
N VAL A 14 10.08 19.54 69.93
CA VAL A 14 9.93 19.64 68.49
C VAL A 14 8.45 19.65 68.14
N ASN A 15 7.99 20.60 67.34
CA ASN A 15 6.60 20.67 66.91
C ASN A 15 6.36 19.69 65.76
N TYR A 16 5.99 18.46 66.11
CA TYR A 16 5.76 17.37 65.17
C TYR A 16 4.68 17.69 64.11
N LYS A 17 3.77 18.65 64.35
CA LYS A 17 2.80 19.10 63.35
C LYS A 17 3.42 19.86 62.17
N LEU A 18 4.62 20.41 62.33
CA LEU A 18 5.38 21.09 61.27
C LEU A 18 6.48 20.21 60.68
N VAL A 19 7.12 19.38 61.51
CA VAL A 19 8.23 18.53 61.07
C VAL A 19 7.77 17.37 60.18
N VAL A 20 6.63 16.76 60.48
CA VAL A 20 6.09 15.65 59.69
C VAL A 20 5.74 16.07 58.26
N PRO A 21 4.95 17.14 58.02
CA PRO A 21 4.67 17.57 56.64
C PRO A 21 5.93 18.06 55.92
N PHE A 22 6.87 18.71 56.62
CA PHE A 22 8.14 19.14 56.01
C PHE A 22 8.99 17.95 55.53
N LEU A 23 9.13 16.90 56.34
CA LEU A 23 9.82 15.67 55.95
C LEU A 23 9.12 14.95 54.80
N PHE A 24 7.78 15.01 54.75
CA PHE A 24 7.02 14.40 53.66
C PHE A 24 7.24 15.14 52.33
N VAL A 25 7.23 16.47 52.34
CA VAL A 25 7.55 17.29 51.16
C VAL A 25 9.01 17.09 50.73
N LEU A 26 9.95 17.01 51.69
CA LEU A 26 11.35 16.74 51.39
C LEU A 26 11.53 15.36 50.76
N ALA A 27 10.83 14.33 51.25
CA ALA A 27 10.85 12.99 50.67
C ALA A 27 10.28 12.99 49.24
N LEU A 28 9.19 13.73 48.98
CA LEU A 28 8.62 13.87 47.63
C LEU A 28 9.59 14.59 46.67
N LEU A 29 10.27 15.64 47.13
CA LEU A 29 11.28 16.34 46.33
C LEU A 29 12.50 15.46 46.04
N ILE A 30 12.92 14.62 47.00
CA ILE A 30 13.99 13.65 46.79
C ILE A 30 13.55 12.58 45.79
N VAL A 31 12.33 12.05 45.89
CA VAL A 31 11.79 11.07 44.92
C VAL A 31 11.66 11.69 43.53
N TYR A 32 11.16 12.92 43.43
CA TYR A 32 11.07 13.65 42.16
C TYR A 32 12.46 13.92 41.57
N GLY A 33 13.42 14.37 42.39
CA GLY A 33 14.80 14.57 41.97
C GLY A 33 15.48 13.27 41.51
N ILE A 34 15.24 12.16 42.21
CA ILE A 34 15.73 10.84 41.80
C ILE A 34 15.08 10.40 40.50
N ASN A 35 13.78 10.64 40.28
CA ASN A 35 13.12 10.31 39.01
C ASN A 35 13.54 11.24 37.86
N ALA A 36 13.82 12.52 38.11
CA ALA A 36 14.28 13.47 37.11
C ALA A 36 15.76 13.26 36.73
N LEU A 37 16.57 12.74 37.64
CA LEU A 37 17.98 12.40 37.42
C LEU A 37 18.20 10.92 37.07
N ARG A 38 17.14 10.08 37.11
CA ARG A 38 17.22 8.73 36.60
C ARG A 38 17.44 8.83 35.09
N PRO A 39 18.55 8.31 34.55
CA PRO A 39 18.67 8.17 33.12
C PRO A 39 17.46 7.37 32.67
N THR A 40 16.69 7.89 31.71
CA THR A 40 15.70 7.09 31.01
C THR A 40 16.41 5.82 30.58
N PRO A 41 15.92 4.63 30.93
CA PRO A 41 16.57 3.40 30.51
C PRO A 41 16.69 3.49 28.99
N VAL A 42 17.93 3.60 28.52
CA VAL A 42 18.24 3.44 27.11
C VAL A 42 17.75 2.02 26.85
N GLU A 43 16.63 1.94 26.13
CA GLU A 43 16.11 0.69 25.60
C GLU A 43 17.33 -0.07 25.08
N ASN A 44 17.58 -1.29 25.58
CA ASN A 44 18.63 -2.14 25.05
C ASN A 44 18.25 -2.44 23.59
N GLN A 45 18.55 -1.50 22.70
CA GLN A 45 18.37 -1.64 21.27
C GLN A 45 19.41 -2.68 20.89
N GLU A 46 18.95 -3.89 20.60
CA GLU A 46 19.74 -4.83 19.80
C GLU A 46 20.32 -4.02 18.64
N GLN A 47 21.64 -3.89 18.62
CA GLN A 47 22.29 -2.99 17.68
C GLN A 47 21.97 -3.48 16.27
N PHE A 48 21.43 -2.60 15.43
CA PHE A 48 20.94 -2.97 14.11
C PHE A 48 22.11 -3.40 13.21
N ALA A 49 21.92 -4.49 12.49
CA ALA A 49 22.86 -4.99 11.50
C ALA A 49 22.11 -5.47 10.26
N PHE A 50 22.77 -5.38 9.11
CA PHE A 50 22.20 -5.75 7.82
C PHE A 50 23.13 -6.67 7.02
N CYS A 51 22.61 -7.35 5.99
CA CYS A 51 23.40 -8.16 5.05
C CYS A 51 24.30 -9.25 5.68
N ARG A 52 23.92 -9.79 6.87
CA ARG A 52 24.72 -10.74 7.69
C ARG A 52 26.03 -10.14 8.26
N MET A 53 26.17 -8.82 8.27
CA MET A 53 27.26 -8.11 8.92
C MET A 53 27.08 -8.08 10.44
N THR A 54 28.15 -7.76 11.18
CA THR A 54 28.02 -7.35 12.59
C THR A 54 27.50 -5.90 12.69
N PRO A 55 26.95 -5.47 13.84
CA PRO A 55 26.56 -4.08 14.03
C PRO A 55 27.70 -3.07 13.79
N GLU A 56 28.92 -3.41 14.20
CA GLU A 56 30.10 -2.57 13.99
C GLU A 56 30.46 -2.43 12.50
N GLU A 57 30.35 -3.51 11.74
CA GLU A 57 30.57 -3.53 10.29
C GLU A 57 29.50 -2.69 9.58
N SER A 58 28.22 -2.89 9.90
CA SER A 58 27.11 -2.10 9.36
C SER A 58 27.30 -0.60 9.63
N ARG A 59 27.66 -0.23 10.87
CA ARG A 59 27.98 1.16 11.22
C ARG A 59 29.12 1.75 10.40
N SER A 60 30.19 0.97 10.19
CA SER A 60 31.34 1.39 9.37
C SER A 60 30.92 1.65 7.92
N VAL A 61 30.05 0.81 7.36
CA VAL A 61 29.49 1.00 6.01
C VAL A 61 28.64 2.27 5.95
N ILE A 62 27.77 2.51 6.92
CA ILE A 62 26.93 3.71 6.97
C ILE A 62 27.79 4.98 7.01
N LYS A 63 28.80 5.04 7.89
CA LYS A 63 29.69 6.21 8.00
C LYS A 63 30.37 6.58 6.68
N LYS A 64 30.76 5.60 5.88
CA LYS A 64 31.41 5.82 4.58
C LYS A 64 30.48 6.39 3.51
N ASN A 65 29.16 6.25 3.70
CA ASN A 65 28.13 6.63 2.74
C ASN A 65 27.22 7.74 3.27
N LEU A 66 27.70 8.51 4.26
CA LEU A 66 27.02 9.73 4.71
C LEU A 66 27.25 10.83 3.69
N THR A 67 26.17 11.52 3.31
CA THR A 67 26.21 12.72 2.47
C THR A 67 25.58 13.86 3.26
N ASP A 68 26.12 15.08 3.08
CA ASP A 68 25.63 16.26 3.79
C ASP A 68 24.28 16.76 3.24
N ASN A 69 23.99 16.45 1.97
CA ASN A 69 22.75 16.84 1.32
C ASN A 69 21.60 15.93 1.73
N VAL A 70 20.56 16.53 2.32
CA VAL A 70 19.34 15.86 2.75
C VAL A 70 18.11 16.55 2.19
N ILE A 71 17.04 15.79 2.01
CA ILE A 71 15.72 16.30 1.68
C ILE A 71 14.66 15.49 2.41
N GLU A 72 13.67 16.19 2.95
CA GLU A 72 12.56 15.60 3.69
C GLU A 72 11.50 15.03 2.75
N PHE A 73 10.95 13.88 3.10
CA PHE A 73 9.68 13.38 2.56
C PHE A 73 8.64 13.44 3.68
N SER A 74 7.41 13.79 3.35
CA SER A 74 6.33 13.96 4.34
C SER A 74 5.35 12.80 4.32
N ASP A 75 5.31 12.01 3.24
CA ASP A 75 4.32 10.96 3.10
C ASP A 75 4.81 9.78 2.25
N TYR A 76 4.15 8.63 2.38
CA TYR A 76 4.51 7.37 1.72
C TYR A 76 3.33 6.41 1.59
N GLY A 77 3.46 5.43 0.71
CA GLY A 77 2.57 4.27 0.69
C GLY A 77 2.65 3.50 -0.61
N VAL A 78 1.78 2.51 -0.77
CA VAL A 78 1.79 1.61 -1.92
C VAL A 78 0.49 1.69 -2.69
N TYR A 79 0.59 1.74 -4.02
CA TYR A 79 -0.54 1.54 -4.93
C TYR A 79 -0.20 0.38 -5.85
N GLY A 80 -0.94 -0.73 -5.75
CA GLY A 80 -0.54 -1.97 -6.40
C GLY A 80 0.78 -2.48 -5.83
N GLN A 81 1.81 -2.55 -6.68
CA GLN A 81 3.17 -2.95 -6.30
C GLN A 81 4.16 -1.79 -6.27
N SER A 82 3.69 -0.57 -6.47
CA SER A 82 4.54 0.61 -6.59
C SER A 82 4.59 1.35 -5.25
N LEU A 83 5.79 1.42 -4.67
CA LEU A 83 6.07 2.20 -3.47
C LEU A 83 6.29 3.67 -3.84
N GLY A 84 5.41 4.53 -3.37
CA GLY A 84 5.50 5.98 -3.45
C GLY A 84 6.15 6.58 -2.21
N LEU A 85 7.04 7.55 -2.46
CA LEU A 85 7.61 8.46 -1.46
C LEU A 85 7.29 9.88 -1.94
N TYR A 86 6.73 10.71 -1.06
CA TYR A 86 6.14 12.00 -1.43
C TYR A 86 6.82 13.13 -0.68
N GLY A 87 7.17 14.19 -1.42
CA GLY A 87 7.85 15.35 -0.85
C GLY A 87 6.94 16.26 -0.03
N ALA A 88 5.63 16.02 -0.07
CA ALA A 88 4.61 16.67 0.76
C ALA A 88 3.53 15.64 1.13
N ASP A 89 2.63 16.00 2.05
CA ASP A 89 1.43 15.21 2.35
C ASP A 89 0.66 14.90 1.07
N TYR A 90 0.40 13.60 0.82
CA TYR A 90 -0.16 13.19 -0.45
C TYR A 90 -1.60 13.71 -0.62
N GLN A 91 -1.86 14.32 -1.78
CA GLN A 91 -3.19 14.76 -2.17
C GLN A 91 -3.44 14.41 -3.64
N VAL A 92 -4.57 13.74 -3.91
CA VAL A 92 -4.94 13.25 -5.26
C VAL A 92 -4.91 14.35 -6.33
N THR A 93 -5.32 15.57 -5.96
CA THR A 93 -5.50 16.70 -6.88
C THR A 93 -4.29 17.61 -7.00
N THR A 94 -3.23 17.35 -6.24
CA THR A 94 -2.06 18.23 -6.13
C THR A 94 -0.82 17.51 -6.62
N ALA A 95 -0.01 18.18 -7.45
CA ALA A 95 1.26 17.60 -7.90
C ALA A 95 2.25 17.52 -6.74
N ASP A 96 2.84 16.34 -6.54
CA ASP A 96 3.86 16.12 -5.52
C ASP A 96 5.23 16.71 -5.95
N PRO A 97 6.03 17.30 -5.03
CA PRO A 97 7.34 17.86 -5.35
C PRO A 97 8.36 16.84 -5.91
N PHE A 98 8.20 15.54 -5.64
CA PHE A 98 9.05 14.48 -6.16
C PHE A 98 8.61 13.94 -7.51
N ASN A 99 7.44 14.35 -8.04
CA ASN A 99 7.06 13.99 -9.40
C ASN A 99 8.11 14.50 -10.42
N GLY A 100 8.53 13.60 -11.31
CA GLY A 100 9.57 13.82 -12.31
C GLY A 100 11.01 13.71 -11.78
N ARG A 101 11.21 13.44 -10.47
CA ARG A 101 12.56 13.25 -9.90
C ARG A 101 13.03 11.82 -10.02
N THR A 102 14.34 11.65 -10.09
CA THR A 102 14.98 10.34 -10.09
C THR A 102 15.29 9.92 -8.66
N VAL A 103 14.92 8.70 -8.29
CA VAL A 103 15.32 8.02 -7.06
C VAL A 103 16.46 7.07 -7.36
N PHE A 104 17.49 7.11 -6.53
CA PHE A 104 18.61 6.18 -6.54
C PHE A 104 18.55 5.32 -5.29
N LEU A 105 18.58 4.00 -5.50
CA LEU A 105 18.61 3.00 -4.45
C LEU A 105 19.97 2.30 -4.48
N THR A 106 20.85 2.67 -3.55
CA THR A 106 22.18 2.04 -3.43
C THR A 106 22.11 0.89 -2.43
N ASN A 107 22.24 -0.34 -2.92
CA ASN A 107 22.26 -1.55 -2.10
C ASN A 107 23.60 -1.64 -1.36
N LEU A 108 23.57 -1.52 -0.03
CA LEU A 108 24.75 -1.58 0.82
C LEU A 108 25.30 -2.99 1.03
N CYS A 109 24.55 -4.03 0.69
CA CYS A 109 25.04 -5.41 0.70
C CYS A 109 25.98 -5.70 -0.47
N THR A 110 25.63 -5.19 -1.65
CA THR A 110 26.27 -5.57 -2.93
C THR A 110 27.05 -4.43 -3.57
N GLY A 111 26.78 -3.18 -3.18
CA GLY A 111 27.30 -1.97 -3.82
C GLY A 111 26.63 -1.62 -5.15
N THR A 112 25.54 -2.30 -5.53
CA THR A 112 24.82 -2.03 -6.78
C THR A 112 23.79 -0.92 -6.60
N GLU A 113 23.65 -0.07 -7.62
CA GLU A 113 22.64 1.00 -7.66
C GLU A 113 21.49 0.61 -8.60
N GLN A 114 20.25 0.80 -8.14
CA GLN A 114 19.04 0.77 -8.97
C GLN A 114 18.46 2.18 -9.08
N VAL A 115 17.91 2.52 -10.24
CA VAL A 115 17.47 3.89 -10.55
C VAL A 115 16.04 3.87 -11.07
N PHE A 116 15.21 4.73 -10.48
CA PHE A 116 13.78 4.83 -10.82
C PHE A 116 13.39 6.29 -11.05
N LEU A 117 12.50 6.53 -12.01
CA LEU A 117 11.86 7.83 -12.19
C LEU A 117 10.55 7.84 -11.40
N MET A 118 10.37 8.81 -10.52
CA MET A 118 9.09 9.03 -9.83
C MET A 118 8.13 9.72 -10.79
N GLY A 119 7.33 8.95 -11.52
CA GLY A 119 6.31 9.47 -12.44
C GLY A 119 5.22 10.26 -11.72
N ALA A 120 4.30 10.87 -12.46
CA ALA A 120 3.11 11.49 -11.84
C ALA A 120 2.09 10.42 -11.44
N GLU A 121 2.03 9.34 -12.22
CA GLU A 121 1.13 8.21 -12.09
C GLU A 121 1.49 7.34 -10.86
N LEU A 122 0.48 6.81 -10.19
CA LEU A 122 0.61 6.07 -8.92
C LEU A 122 1.42 4.78 -9.05
N ASP A 123 1.27 4.08 -10.18
CA ASP A 123 1.96 2.84 -10.52
C ASP A 123 3.35 3.10 -11.15
N ALA A 124 3.69 4.35 -11.48
CA ALA A 124 5.00 4.75 -12.00
C ALA A 124 5.92 5.26 -10.88
N LYS A 125 6.19 4.43 -9.86
CA LYS A 125 7.06 4.76 -8.71
C LYS A 125 8.16 3.71 -8.57
N ILE A 126 8.51 3.30 -7.34
CA ILE A 126 9.49 2.23 -7.09
C ILE A 126 8.77 0.87 -7.15
N PRO A 127 8.99 0.04 -8.18
CA PRO A 127 8.35 -1.28 -8.28
C PRO A 127 8.97 -2.25 -7.27
N MET A 128 8.19 -2.67 -6.27
CA MET A 128 8.71 -3.47 -5.15
C MET A 128 9.17 -4.87 -5.55
N ASN A 129 8.58 -5.46 -6.58
CA ASN A 129 8.96 -6.79 -7.10
C ASN A 129 10.33 -6.80 -7.80
N ALA A 130 10.76 -5.68 -8.37
CA ALA A 130 12.05 -5.53 -9.05
C ALA A 130 13.22 -5.30 -8.09
N LEU A 131 12.95 -5.02 -6.81
CA LEU A 131 13.99 -4.84 -5.81
C LEU A 131 14.65 -6.17 -5.47
N ASP A 132 15.98 -6.19 -5.47
CA ASP A 132 16.75 -7.32 -4.98
C ASP A 132 16.78 -7.30 -3.44
N PRO A 133 17.01 -8.46 -2.77
CA PRO A 133 17.20 -8.46 -1.33
C PRO A 133 18.42 -7.63 -0.94
N GLY A 134 18.27 -6.79 0.07
CA GLY A 134 19.36 -6.01 0.64
C GLY A 134 18.90 -4.80 1.43
N PHE A 135 19.87 -4.02 1.91
CA PHE A 135 19.63 -2.81 2.68
C PHE A 135 20.05 -1.60 1.86
N TYR A 136 19.12 -0.69 1.60
CA TYR A 136 19.27 0.36 0.60
C TYR A 136 19.32 1.74 1.23
N ILE A 137 20.26 2.54 0.76
CA ILE A 137 20.21 3.99 0.87
C ILE A 137 19.23 4.53 -0.17
N ILE A 138 18.39 5.48 0.23
CA ILE A 138 17.47 6.19 -0.67
C ILE A 138 17.97 7.62 -0.89
N GLU A 139 18.20 7.98 -2.14
CA GLU A 139 18.56 9.33 -2.56
C GLU A 139 17.62 9.82 -3.66
N VAL A 140 17.32 11.12 -3.67
CA VAL A 140 16.51 11.77 -4.71
C VAL A 140 17.34 12.85 -5.41
N SER A 141 17.19 12.96 -6.73
CA SER A 141 17.78 14.05 -7.50
C SER A 141 17.14 15.40 -7.14
N VAL A 142 17.94 16.36 -6.69
CA VAL A 142 17.53 17.74 -6.45
C VAL A 142 18.45 18.65 -7.26
N GLY A 143 17.96 19.15 -8.40
CA GLY A 143 18.81 19.85 -9.36
C GLY A 143 19.87 18.90 -9.95
N PHE A 144 21.15 19.21 -9.72
CA PHE A 144 22.28 18.38 -10.15
C PHE A 144 22.88 17.54 -9.01
N GLU A 145 22.31 17.62 -7.81
CA GLU A 145 22.81 16.93 -6.62
C GLU A 145 21.90 15.78 -6.20
N ARG A 146 22.47 14.82 -5.47
CA ARG A 146 21.72 13.75 -4.81
C ARG A 146 21.55 14.13 -3.35
N SER A 147 20.32 13.99 -2.86
CA SER A 147 19.97 14.28 -1.47
C SER A 147 19.42 13.02 -0.81
N ARG A 148 19.93 12.68 0.36
CA ARG A 148 19.43 11.58 1.19
C ARG A 148 18.04 11.89 1.72
N LEU A 149 17.16 10.90 1.67
CA LEU A 149 15.83 11.06 2.29
C LEU A 149 15.91 11.00 3.81
N ILE A 150 15.18 11.92 4.44
CA ILE A 150 14.92 11.96 5.88
C ILE A 150 13.42 12.08 6.12
N ALA A 151 12.93 11.50 7.21
CA ALA A 151 11.59 11.75 7.73
C ALA A 151 11.66 12.80 8.86
N ASP A 152 10.53 13.41 9.16
CA ASP A 152 10.35 14.27 10.34
C ASP A 152 10.34 13.44 11.64
N GLU A 153 9.71 12.27 11.62
CA GLU A 153 9.52 11.38 12.75
C GLU A 153 10.13 9.98 12.55
N LYS A 154 10.16 9.20 13.64
CA LYS A 154 10.56 7.78 13.55
C LYS A 154 9.45 7.00 12.86
N MET A 155 9.80 6.23 11.84
CA MET A 155 8.88 5.31 11.17
C MET A 155 9.51 3.94 10.89
N ASP A 156 8.65 2.94 10.75
CA ASP A 156 9.01 1.54 10.55
C ASP A 156 7.81 0.79 9.95
N GLU A 157 7.77 0.74 8.62
CA GLU A 157 6.60 0.28 7.87
C GLU A 157 6.96 -0.87 6.96
N VAL A 158 6.05 -1.85 6.85
CA VAL A 158 6.27 -3.07 6.08
C VAL A 158 5.22 -3.20 4.99
N PHE A 159 5.70 -3.44 3.77
CA PHE A 159 4.91 -3.72 2.58
C PHE A 159 5.35 -5.03 1.94
N HIS A 160 4.45 -5.65 1.19
CA HIS A 160 4.72 -6.87 0.45
C HIS A 160 4.50 -6.61 -1.04
N ALA A 161 5.37 -7.10 -1.90
CA ALA A 161 5.08 -7.21 -3.33
C ALA A 161 4.17 -8.43 -3.59
N THR A 162 3.79 -8.67 -4.85
CA THR A 162 3.08 -9.91 -5.17
C THR A 162 3.96 -11.13 -4.98
N SER A 163 3.36 -12.24 -4.57
CA SER A 163 4.02 -13.53 -4.48
C SER A 163 4.09 -14.28 -5.79
N ARG A 164 5.10 -15.13 -5.90
CA ARG A 164 5.14 -16.20 -6.88
C ARG A 164 5.57 -17.49 -6.20
N SER A 165 4.73 -18.51 -6.30
CA SER A 165 4.94 -19.82 -5.68
C SER A 165 5.15 -19.75 -4.15
N GLY A 166 4.45 -18.82 -3.49
CA GLY A 166 4.48 -18.64 -2.02
C GLY A 166 5.55 -17.68 -1.49
N GLU A 167 6.51 -17.26 -2.34
CA GLU A 167 7.54 -16.29 -1.96
C GLU A 167 7.23 -14.90 -2.50
N ALA A 168 7.50 -13.87 -1.70
CA ALA A 168 7.44 -12.48 -2.15
C ALA A 168 8.57 -11.63 -1.58
N ARG A 169 8.73 -10.44 -2.17
CA ARG A 169 9.54 -9.38 -1.60
C ARG A 169 8.77 -8.72 -0.45
N GLU A 170 9.36 -8.70 0.72
CA GLU A 170 8.99 -7.79 1.79
C GLU A 170 9.89 -6.56 1.70
N VAL A 171 9.28 -5.38 1.64
CA VAL A 171 9.96 -4.08 1.59
C VAL A 171 9.60 -3.32 2.85
N ARG A 172 10.61 -3.09 3.69
CA ARG A 172 10.45 -2.37 4.96
C ARG A 172 11.08 -0.99 4.85
N LEU A 173 10.28 0.06 4.97
CA LEU A 173 10.72 1.46 4.98
C LEU A 173 10.99 1.88 6.43
N ILE A 174 12.24 2.19 6.73
CA ILE A 174 12.70 2.53 8.09
C ILE A 174 13.29 3.94 8.06
N ALA A 175 12.82 4.81 8.95
CA ALA A 175 13.46 6.10 9.22
C ALA A 175 13.67 6.28 10.72
N ASN A 176 14.92 6.27 11.17
CA ASN A 176 15.22 6.31 12.60
C ASN A 176 16.62 6.86 12.86
N LYS A 177 16.71 8.05 13.47
CA LYS A 177 18.00 8.67 13.82
C LYS A 177 18.87 7.82 14.73
N ASN A 178 18.27 6.94 15.53
CA ASN A 178 19.00 6.08 16.46
C ASN A 178 19.36 4.71 15.89
N LEU A 179 18.98 4.39 14.64
CA LEU A 179 19.14 3.04 14.08
C LEU A 179 20.58 2.50 14.16
N PHE A 180 21.56 3.38 13.95
CA PHE A 180 22.99 3.06 13.97
C PHE A 180 23.77 3.80 15.07
N ASN A 181 23.13 4.60 15.91
CA ASN A 181 23.80 5.34 16.97
C ASN A 181 24.10 4.44 18.18
N THR A 182 25.14 4.75 18.94
CA THR A 182 25.40 4.15 20.26
C THR A 182 25.49 5.25 21.32
N ASN A 183 25.53 4.83 22.58
CA ASN A 183 25.80 5.72 23.72
C ASN A 183 27.13 6.50 23.59
N GLU A 184 28.08 5.98 22.81
CA GLU A 184 29.42 6.57 22.64
C GLU A 184 29.56 7.42 21.37
N GLU A 185 28.70 7.21 20.36
CA GLU A 185 28.88 7.83 19.05
C GLU A 185 27.56 7.99 18.29
N THR A 186 27.35 9.22 17.81
CA THR A 186 26.27 9.61 16.91
C THR A 186 26.76 9.56 15.46
N ILE A 187 26.21 8.63 14.67
CA ILE A 187 26.46 8.50 13.24
C ILE A 187 25.40 9.26 12.43
N MET A 188 24.17 9.26 12.94
CA MET A 188 23.02 9.89 12.30
C MET A 188 22.40 10.90 13.26
N ASP A 189 22.24 12.13 12.79
CA ASP A 189 21.63 13.22 13.52
C ASP A 189 20.14 13.40 13.19
N GLN A 190 19.68 12.83 12.06
CA GLN A 190 18.32 12.92 11.53
C GLN A 190 17.71 11.55 11.26
N HIS A 191 16.39 11.47 11.04
CA HIS A 191 15.68 10.23 10.73
C HIS A 191 15.90 9.83 9.26
N TYR A 192 17.13 9.44 8.92
CA TYR A 192 17.46 8.97 7.57
C TYR A 192 16.64 7.74 7.20
N ALA A 193 16.07 7.77 5.99
CA ALA A 193 15.26 6.69 5.45
C ALA A 193 16.12 5.63 4.74
N PHE A 194 15.73 4.38 4.90
CA PHE A 194 16.32 3.20 4.30
C PHE A 194 15.22 2.23 3.85
N LEU A 195 15.50 1.41 2.84
CA LEU A 195 14.69 0.23 2.52
C LEU A 195 15.44 -1.03 2.94
N ASP A 196 14.80 -1.86 3.76
CA ASP A 196 15.24 -3.23 4.04
C ASP A 196 14.37 -4.19 3.23
N VAL A 197 14.98 -4.83 2.23
CA VAL A 197 14.29 -5.71 1.28
C VAL A 197 14.74 -7.14 1.53
N LYS A 198 13.78 -8.04 1.72
CA LYS A 198 14.06 -9.46 1.89
C LYS A 198 13.04 -10.34 1.18
N ASN A 199 13.41 -11.59 0.97
CA ASN A 199 12.45 -12.62 0.62
C ASN A 199 11.74 -13.11 1.86
N THR A 200 10.43 -13.23 1.77
CA THR A 200 9.60 -13.80 2.82
C THR A 200 8.59 -14.78 2.22
N GLN A 201 8.15 -15.72 3.05
CA GLN A 201 6.99 -16.53 2.76
C GLN A 201 5.75 -15.69 3.05
N ILE A 202 4.84 -15.60 2.09
CA ILE A 202 3.61 -14.82 2.26
C ILE A 202 2.67 -15.53 3.25
N ASP A 203 2.00 -14.75 4.12
CA ASP A 203 0.95 -15.23 5.02
C ASP A 203 -0.16 -15.95 4.23
N ALA A 204 -0.77 -16.99 4.81
CA ALA A 204 -1.89 -17.68 4.21
C ALA A 204 -3.05 -16.75 3.80
N ASN A 205 -3.24 -15.64 4.49
CA ASN A 205 -4.34 -14.69 4.29
C ASN A 205 -4.01 -13.47 3.42
N THR A 206 -2.76 -13.33 2.94
CA THR A 206 -2.38 -12.27 2.01
C THR A 206 -2.54 -12.75 0.56
N TYR A 207 -3.09 -11.91 -0.30
CA TYR A 207 -3.37 -12.23 -1.70
C TYR A 207 -2.72 -11.23 -2.65
N ASP A 208 -2.48 -11.63 -3.88
CA ASP A 208 -1.90 -10.78 -4.92
C ASP A 208 -3.01 -10.02 -5.64
N VAL A 209 -4.05 -10.74 -6.03
CA VAL A 209 -5.19 -10.24 -6.80
C VAL A 209 -6.48 -10.63 -6.11
N VAL A 210 -7.40 -9.68 -6.01
CA VAL A 210 -8.81 -9.97 -5.75
C VAL A 210 -9.63 -9.83 -7.02
N LEU A 211 -10.43 -10.85 -7.31
CA LEU A 211 -11.38 -10.89 -8.42
C LEU A 211 -12.78 -10.59 -7.90
N ASP A 212 -13.40 -9.54 -8.42
CA ASP A 212 -14.75 -9.11 -8.09
C ASP A 212 -15.72 -9.40 -9.25
N PRO A 213 -16.39 -10.57 -9.24
CA PRO A 213 -17.40 -10.87 -10.25
C PRO A 213 -18.69 -10.07 -9.99
N SER A 214 -19.15 -9.29 -10.97
CA SER A 214 -20.34 -8.43 -10.83
C SER A 214 -21.65 -9.21 -10.59
N GLY A 215 -22.69 -8.48 -10.18
CA GLY A 215 -24.00 -9.03 -9.78
C GLY A 215 -24.01 -9.62 -8.36
N LEU A 216 -25.18 -10.01 -7.86
CA LEU A 216 -25.47 -10.38 -6.47
C LEU A 216 -25.17 -9.26 -5.45
N TYR A 217 -25.78 -8.10 -5.68
CA TYR A 217 -25.81 -6.99 -4.72
C TYR A 217 -27.12 -7.03 -3.93
N ASP A 218 -27.08 -6.63 -2.65
CA ASP A 218 -28.27 -6.46 -1.83
C ASP A 218 -28.69 -4.99 -1.85
N ASP A 219 -29.72 -4.68 -2.62
CA ASP A 219 -30.32 -3.36 -2.66
C ASP A 219 -31.57 -3.34 -1.78
N MET A 220 -31.39 -2.99 -0.50
CA MET A 220 -32.46 -2.84 0.49
C MET A 220 -33.37 -4.09 0.60
N GLY A 221 -32.78 -5.29 0.57
CA GLY A 221 -33.46 -6.57 0.65
C GLY A 221 -33.85 -7.16 -0.71
N MET A 222 -33.57 -6.46 -1.82
CA MET A 222 -33.70 -6.98 -3.18
C MET A 222 -32.34 -7.45 -3.69
N ILE A 223 -32.25 -8.73 -4.08
CA ILE A 223 -31.01 -9.26 -4.64
C ILE A 223 -30.96 -8.96 -6.14
N LEU A 224 -29.99 -8.12 -6.53
CA LEU A 224 -29.75 -7.74 -7.92
C LEU A 224 -28.75 -8.71 -8.56
N HIS A 225 -29.18 -9.48 -9.55
CA HIS A 225 -28.35 -10.48 -10.25
C HIS A 225 -27.43 -9.90 -11.33
N GLY A 226 -27.50 -8.59 -11.57
CA GLY A 226 -26.82 -7.91 -12.66
C GLY A 226 -27.59 -8.02 -13.97
N SER A 227 -26.87 -7.88 -15.08
CA SER A 227 -27.44 -7.93 -16.43
C SER A 227 -27.95 -9.34 -16.79
N GLU A 228 -29.13 -9.42 -17.42
CA GLU A 228 -29.76 -10.69 -17.87
C GLU A 228 -30.18 -10.62 -19.34
N PHE A 229 -29.84 -11.66 -20.12
CA PHE A 229 -30.27 -11.81 -21.51
C PHE A 229 -30.21 -13.27 -21.95
N LYS A 230 -31.34 -13.83 -22.39
CA LYS A 230 -31.47 -15.26 -22.75
C LYS A 230 -30.98 -16.16 -21.61
N ASP A 231 -29.96 -16.99 -21.85
CA ASP A 231 -29.38 -17.91 -20.88
C ASP A 231 -28.24 -17.28 -20.06
N PHE A 232 -27.89 -16.01 -20.35
CA PHE A 232 -26.86 -15.28 -19.64
C PHE A 232 -27.43 -14.58 -18.41
N VAL A 233 -26.83 -14.82 -17.26
CA VAL A 233 -27.05 -14.09 -16.01
C VAL A 233 -25.69 -13.63 -15.49
N GLU A 234 -25.47 -12.32 -15.43
CA GLU A 234 -24.15 -11.73 -15.14
C GLU A 234 -23.52 -12.30 -13.88
N SER A 235 -24.27 -12.37 -12.79
CA SER A 235 -23.78 -12.94 -11.53
C SER A 235 -23.24 -14.36 -11.63
N LYS A 236 -23.80 -15.21 -12.50
CA LYS A 236 -23.35 -16.59 -12.67
C LYS A 236 -22.13 -16.66 -13.59
N GLU A 237 -22.20 -15.98 -14.72
CA GLU A 237 -21.14 -16.01 -15.73
C GLU A 237 -19.88 -15.27 -15.28
N MET A 238 -20.01 -14.14 -14.58
CA MET A 238 -18.85 -13.44 -14.01
C MET A 238 -18.19 -14.24 -12.90
N TYR A 239 -18.96 -14.96 -12.08
CA TYR A 239 -18.38 -15.84 -11.06
C TYR A 239 -17.61 -17.00 -11.69
N ARG A 240 -18.20 -17.64 -12.71
CA ARG A 240 -17.54 -18.69 -13.48
C ARG A 240 -16.25 -18.18 -14.13
N MET A 241 -16.26 -16.96 -14.68
CA MET A 241 -15.08 -16.32 -15.25
C MET A 241 -14.00 -16.05 -14.18
N ALA A 242 -14.41 -15.59 -12.99
CA ALA A 242 -13.50 -15.41 -11.85
C ALA A 242 -12.83 -16.73 -11.44
N GLU A 243 -13.58 -17.84 -11.34
CA GLU A 243 -13.02 -19.17 -11.05
C GLU A 243 -12.01 -19.62 -12.12
N ALA A 244 -12.31 -19.37 -13.39
CA ALA A 244 -11.41 -19.72 -14.49
C ALA A 244 -10.11 -18.89 -14.47
N ILE A 245 -10.19 -17.57 -14.27
CA ILE A 245 -9.03 -16.68 -14.14
C ILE A 245 -8.20 -17.05 -12.90
N GLU A 246 -8.85 -17.30 -11.76
CA GLU A 246 -8.21 -17.76 -10.53
C GLU A 246 -7.40 -19.04 -10.78
N ALA A 247 -8.00 -20.05 -11.44
CA ALA A 247 -7.31 -21.29 -11.75
C ALA A 247 -6.03 -21.07 -12.59
N HIS A 248 -6.09 -20.19 -13.61
CA HIS A 248 -4.93 -19.85 -14.42
C HIS A 248 -3.85 -19.13 -13.62
N LEU A 249 -4.20 -18.08 -12.86
CA LEU A 249 -3.25 -17.30 -12.07
C LEU A 249 -2.62 -18.13 -10.94
N THR A 250 -3.41 -18.96 -10.25
CA THR A 250 -2.89 -19.88 -9.23
C THR A 250 -1.97 -20.93 -9.83
N SER A 251 -2.26 -21.44 -11.03
CA SER A 251 -1.33 -22.34 -11.73
C SER A 251 0.00 -21.67 -12.10
N ALA A 252 0.00 -20.35 -12.29
CA ALA A 252 1.20 -19.55 -12.51
C ALA A 252 1.96 -19.18 -11.21
N GLY A 253 1.41 -19.55 -10.06
CA GLY A 253 2.01 -19.37 -8.74
C GLY A 253 1.51 -18.15 -7.96
N TYR A 254 0.50 -17.43 -8.44
CA TYR A 254 -0.07 -16.26 -7.75
C TYR A 254 -1.19 -16.65 -6.78
N LYS A 255 -1.35 -15.88 -5.70
CA LYS A 255 -2.45 -16.02 -4.75
C LYS A 255 -3.62 -15.14 -5.15
N VAL A 256 -4.76 -15.76 -5.45
CA VAL A 256 -5.95 -15.06 -5.93
C VAL A 256 -7.12 -15.34 -4.99
N LYS A 257 -8.01 -14.35 -4.85
CA LYS A 257 -9.24 -14.46 -4.05
C LYS A 257 -10.42 -13.93 -4.82
N ILE A 258 -11.50 -14.71 -4.87
CA ILE A 258 -12.81 -14.23 -5.31
C ILE A 258 -13.52 -13.59 -4.11
N VAL A 259 -13.94 -12.32 -4.21
CA VAL A 259 -14.38 -11.52 -3.03
C VAL A 259 -15.83 -11.72 -2.62
N ARG A 260 -16.61 -12.49 -3.38
CA ARG A 260 -17.93 -12.96 -2.99
C ARG A 260 -18.03 -14.47 -3.16
N GLU A 261 -19.03 -15.08 -2.54
CA GLU A 261 -19.37 -16.48 -2.82
C GLU A 261 -20.28 -16.56 -4.06
N LYS A 262 -20.40 -17.77 -4.61
CA LYS A 262 -21.16 -18.03 -5.85
C LYS A 262 -22.60 -17.55 -5.80
N ASP A 263 -23.30 -17.92 -4.72
CA ASP A 263 -24.75 -17.78 -4.58
C ASP A 263 -25.15 -16.91 -3.38
N LYS A 264 -24.20 -16.18 -2.77
CA LYS A 264 -24.50 -15.27 -1.66
C LYS A 264 -24.30 -13.81 -2.05
N PRO A 265 -25.30 -12.95 -1.79
CA PRO A 265 -25.14 -11.52 -2.03
C PRO A 265 -24.08 -10.92 -1.13
N ARG A 266 -23.37 -9.94 -1.69
CA ARG A 266 -22.38 -9.14 -0.98
C ARG A 266 -22.24 -7.81 -1.68
N ASP A 267 -22.37 -6.71 -0.95
CA ASP A 267 -22.25 -5.39 -1.55
C ASP A 267 -20.81 -4.99 -1.84
N THR A 268 -20.63 -4.00 -2.71
CA THR A 268 -19.30 -3.52 -3.11
C THR A 268 -18.59 -2.81 -1.95
N ASN A 269 -19.32 -1.91 -1.28
CA ASN A 269 -18.83 -1.00 -0.25
C ASN A 269 -19.18 -1.49 1.17
N ASP A 270 -18.79 -0.72 2.19
CA ASP A 270 -18.98 -1.02 3.62
C ASP A 270 -17.99 -2.07 4.18
N VAL A 271 -17.90 -2.18 5.50
CA VAL A 271 -17.01 -3.09 6.24
C VAL A 271 -17.35 -4.57 6.01
N ASN A 272 -18.53 -4.88 5.49
CA ASN A 272 -18.88 -6.23 5.06
C ASN A 272 -18.73 -6.40 3.54
N GLY A 273 -18.40 -5.34 2.81
CA GLY A 273 -18.34 -5.29 1.36
C GLY A 273 -17.16 -6.03 0.75
N ARG A 274 -17.19 -6.11 -0.58
CA ARG A 274 -16.18 -6.75 -1.42
C ARG A 274 -14.84 -6.01 -1.39
N LEU A 275 -14.87 -4.68 -1.45
CA LEU A 275 -13.67 -3.85 -1.40
C LEU A 275 -12.93 -4.05 -0.07
N HIS A 276 -13.64 -3.95 1.06
CA HIS A 276 -13.04 -4.19 2.37
C HIS A 276 -12.46 -5.62 2.48
N ALA A 277 -13.10 -6.62 1.87
CA ALA A 277 -12.56 -7.98 1.79
C ALA A 277 -11.21 -8.08 1.07
N GLY A 278 -10.96 -7.17 0.10
CA GLY A 278 -9.68 -7.02 -0.60
C GLY A 278 -8.63 -6.33 0.27
N TYR A 279 -9.00 -5.29 1.01
CA TYR A 279 -8.12 -4.65 1.99
C TYR A 279 -7.70 -5.61 3.12
N LEU A 280 -8.64 -6.36 3.69
CA LEU A 280 -8.33 -7.39 4.71
C LEU A 280 -7.47 -8.53 4.17
N ALA A 281 -7.52 -8.77 2.85
CA ALA A 281 -6.67 -9.73 2.16
C ALA A 281 -5.28 -9.15 1.84
N ASP A 282 -5.00 -7.90 2.20
CA ASP A 282 -3.80 -7.16 1.81
C ASP A 282 -3.53 -7.32 0.31
N ALA A 283 -4.57 -7.26 -0.52
CA ALA A 283 -4.44 -7.46 -1.96
C ALA A 283 -3.70 -6.29 -2.61
N LYS A 284 -3.04 -6.56 -3.75
CA LYS A 284 -2.33 -5.54 -4.53
C LYS A 284 -3.17 -5.07 -5.71
N TYR A 285 -3.93 -5.97 -6.32
CA TYR A 285 -4.78 -5.63 -7.45
C TYR A 285 -6.24 -5.96 -7.16
N TYR A 286 -7.13 -5.09 -7.63
CA TYR A 286 -8.58 -5.29 -7.62
C TYR A 286 -9.10 -5.35 -9.06
N VAL A 287 -9.58 -6.51 -9.49
CA VAL A 287 -10.08 -6.70 -10.86
C VAL A 287 -11.56 -7.00 -10.81
N ASN A 288 -12.38 -6.04 -11.22
CA ASN A 288 -13.81 -6.27 -11.41
C ASN A 288 -14.10 -6.85 -12.79
N LEU A 289 -14.98 -7.84 -12.83
CA LEU A 289 -15.42 -8.53 -14.04
C LEU A 289 -16.90 -8.21 -14.27
N THR A 290 -17.27 -7.73 -15.46
CA THR A 290 -18.65 -7.36 -15.78
C THR A 290 -18.99 -7.56 -17.26
N MET A 291 -20.28 -7.72 -17.54
CA MET A 291 -20.84 -7.57 -18.88
C MET A 291 -22.04 -6.65 -18.81
N LEU A 292 -22.15 -5.78 -19.79
CA LEU A 292 -23.11 -4.69 -19.80
C LEU A 292 -24.39 -5.08 -20.54
N GLN A 293 -25.52 -4.47 -20.18
CA GLN A 293 -26.64 -4.32 -21.10
C GLN A 293 -26.38 -3.12 -22.02
N GLN A 294 -26.75 -3.22 -23.30
CA GLN A 294 -26.61 -2.13 -24.26
C GLN A 294 -27.43 -0.91 -23.82
N PRO A 295 -26.79 0.21 -23.44
CA PRO A 295 -27.52 1.42 -23.11
C PRO A 295 -28.04 2.11 -24.39
N TYR A 296 -27.35 1.92 -25.52
CA TYR A 296 -27.70 2.46 -26.83
C TYR A 296 -27.58 1.42 -27.94
N PRO A 297 -28.41 1.51 -29.01
CA PRO A 297 -28.25 0.65 -30.17
C PRO A 297 -26.88 0.89 -30.82
N LYS A 298 -26.12 -0.19 -31.03
CA LYS A 298 -24.80 -0.28 -31.73
C LYS A 298 -23.53 -0.14 -30.86
N GLU A 299 -23.62 -0.09 -29.54
CA GLU A 299 -22.40 -0.25 -28.72
C GLU A 299 -22.01 -1.74 -28.67
N THR A 300 -20.75 -2.03 -29.03
CA THR A 300 -20.20 -3.39 -29.17
C THR A 300 -18.75 -3.45 -28.72
N GLY A 301 -18.28 -4.62 -28.33
CA GLY A 301 -16.88 -4.86 -27.99
C GLY A 301 -16.55 -4.62 -26.51
N ALA A 302 -15.44 -5.23 -26.08
CA ALA A 302 -14.94 -5.22 -24.72
C ALA A 302 -14.11 -3.95 -24.42
N SER A 303 -14.12 -3.54 -23.15
CA SER A 303 -13.37 -2.39 -22.63
C SER A 303 -12.68 -2.74 -21.31
N ILE A 304 -11.47 -2.25 -21.12
CA ILE A 304 -10.68 -2.39 -19.90
C ILE A 304 -10.47 -0.98 -19.34
N ILE A 305 -11.14 -0.70 -18.22
CA ILE A 305 -11.14 0.60 -17.57
C ILE A 305 -10.09 0.63 -16.47
N TYR A 306 -9.26 1.67 -16.48
CA TYR A 306 -8.21 1.90 -15.48
C TYR A 306 -8.31 3.30 -14.85
N SER A 307 -7.60 3.48 -13.74
CA SER A 307 -7.54 4.74 -13.00
C SER A 307 -6.98 5.89 -13.84
N SER A 308 -7.56 7.07 -13.66
CA SER A 308 -7.09 8.33 -14.21
C SER A 308 -5.82 8.89 -13.54
N HIS A 309 -5.34 8.17 -12.51
CA HIS A 309 -4.12 8.44 -11.76
C HIS A 309 -3.05 7.36 -11.96
N ALA A 310 -3.30 6.35 -12.79
CA ALA A 310 -2.36 5.27 -13.10
C ALA A 310 -2.03 5.23 -14.61
N THR A 311 -0.96 4.53 -14.97
CA THR A 311 -0.67 4.20 -16.36
C THR A 311 -1.65 3.16 -16.90
N SER A 312 -1.75 3.06 -18.22
CA SER A 312 -2.59 2.06 -18.88
C SER A 312 -1.97 0.65 -18.92
N ARG A 313 -0.83 0.39 -18.24
CA ARG A 313 0.00 -0.82 -18.46
C ARG A 313 -0.83 -2.10 -18.36
N MET A 314 -1.52 -2.32 -17.25
CA MET A 314 -2.37 -3.48 -17.01
C MET A 314 -3.52 -3.58 -18.02
N ALA A 315 -4.19 -2.46 -18.32
CA ALA A 315 -5.30 -2.45 -19.27
C ALA A 315 -4.81 -2.81 -20.69
N SER A 316 -3.65 -2.27 -21.08
CA SER A 316 -3.02 -2.53 -22.36
C SER A 316 -2.51 -3.96 -22.49
N THR A 317 -1.98 -4.58 -21.43
CA THR A 317 -1.55 -5.98 -21.49
C THR A 317 -2.75 -6.91 -21.62
N ILE A 318 -3.83 -6.69 -20.87
CA ILE A 318 -5.07 -7.48 -20.97
C ILE A 318 -5.69 -7.34 -22.38
N ALA A 319 -5.86 -6.12 -22.88
CA ALA A 319 -6.41 -5.86 -24.21
C ALA A 319 -5.62 -6.59 -25.31
N LYS A 320 -4.28 -6.49 -25.28
CA LYS A 320 -3.40 -7.18 -26.23
C LYS A 320 -3.53 -8.70 -26.16
N GLN A 321 -3.68 -9.28 -24.97
CA GLN A 321 -3.87 -10.74 -24.86
C GLN A 321 -5.23 -11.17 -25.38
N LEU A 322 -6.30 -10.40 -25.12
CA LEU A 322 -7.62 -10.68 -25.68
C LEU A 322 -7.60 -10.64 -27.20
N GLU A 323 -7.01 -9.60 -27.80
CA GLU A 323 -6.88 -9.46 -29.25
C GLU A 323 -6.03 -10.59 -29.87
N ALA A 324 -4.94 -10.99 -29.20
CA ALA A 324 -4.02 -11.99 -29.73
C ALA A 324 -4.54 -13.44 -29.61
N GLN A 325 -5.42 -13.72 -28.64
CA GLN A 325 -5.81 -15.08 -28.28
C GLN A 325 -7.29 -15.41 -28.51
N THR A 326 -8.13 -14.42 -28.85
CA THR A 326 -9.58 -14.61 -28.96
C THR A 326 -10.15 -13.86 -30.16
N THR A 327 -11.41 -14.11 -30.48
CA THR A 327 -12.19 -13.33 -31.47
C THR A 327 -13.08 -12.28 -30.82
N LEU A 328 -12.93 -12.04 -29.50
CA LEU A 328 -13.68 -11.03 -28.77
C LEU A 328 -13.23 -9.65 -29.23
N GLU A 329 -14.13 -8.89 -29.85
CA GLU A 329 -13.81 -7.55 -30.35
C GLU A 329 -13.60 -6.60 -29.17
N LEU A 330 -12.62 -5.71 -29.30
CA LEU A 330 -12.44 -4.57 -28.41
C LEU A 330 -13.28 -3.39 -28.92
N PHE A 331 -13.76 -2.56 -28.00
CA PHE A 331 -14.50 -1.35 -28.38
C PHE A 331 -13.56 -0.35 -29.07
N ASP A 332 -13.94 0.14 -30.25
CA ASP A 332 -13.14 1.11 -31.00
C ASP A 332 -13.34 2.54 -30.46
N TYR A 333 -12.40 3.00 -29.63
CA TYR A 333 -12.29 4.40 -29.20
C TYR A 333 -11.34 5.24 -30.08
N GLY A 334 -10.98 4.74 -31.27
CA GLY A 334 -9.99 5.33 -32.17
C GLY A 334 -8.58 4.85 -31.86
N SER A 335 -7.73 5.69 -31.26
CA SER A 335 -6.30 5.38 -31.10
C SER A 335 -5.97 4.32 -30.05
N ASN A 336 -6.93 3.94 -29.20
CA ASN A 336 -6.77 2.97 -28.11
C ASN A 336 -7.98 2.02 -28.11
N GLU A 337 -7.90 0.92 -28.85
CA GLU A 337 -8.96 -0.08 -28.88
C GLU A 337 -9.11 -0.74 -27.49
N GLY A 338 -10.33 -0.71 -26.96
CA GLY A 338 -10.73 -1.35 -25.71
C GLY A 338 -10.03 -0.84 -24.45
N ILE A 339 -9.25 0.24 -24.49
CA ILE A 339 -8.51 0.75 -23.31
C ILE A 339 -9.10 2.11 -22.92
N VAL A 340 -9.67 2.17 -21.71
CA VAL A 340 -10.44 3.34 -21.27
C VAL A 340 -9.86 3.87 -19.97
N GLN A 341 -9.41 5.13 -19.98
CA GLN A 341 -9.14 5.83 -18.74
C GLN A 341 -10.46 6.30 -18.14
N THR A 342 -10.69 6.03 -16.85
CA THR A 342 -11.89 6.57 -16.19
C THR A 342 -11.86 8.11 -16.20
N SER A 343 -13.04 8.74 -16.30
CA SER A 343 -13.16 10.19 -16.14
C SER A 343 -12.94 10.59 -14.68
N LYS A 344 -12.88 11.89 -14.41
CA LYS A 344 -12.73 12.43 -13.05
C LYS A 344 -14.01 13.10 -12.56
N VAL A 345 -14.28 12.97 -11.26
CA VAL A 345 -15.29 13.74 -10.52
C VAL A 345 -14.59 14.42 -9.35
N GLU A 346 -14.65 15.75 -9.28
CA GLU A 346 -13.93 16.56 -8.28
C GLU A 346 -12.41 16.30 -8.22
N GLY A 347 -11.83 15.80 -9.32
CA GLY A 347 -10.40 15.46 -9.40
C GLY A 347 -10.05 14.03 -8.98
N TYR A 348 -11.02 13.25 -8.51
CA TYR A 348 -10.90 11.82 -8.15
C TYR A 348 -11.40 10.93 -9.29
N ASP A 349 -11.05 9.65 -9.28
CA ASP A 349 -11.57 8.67 -10.25
C ASP A 349 -13.10 8.62 -10.21
N ASN A 350 -13.77 8.68 -11.36
CA ASN A 350 -15.24 8.66 -11.42
C ASN A 350 -15.80 7.24 -11.21
N ASN A 351 -15.13 6.21 -11.73
CA ASN A 351 -15.55 4.83 -11.52
C ASN A 351 -15.36 4.44 -10.05
N ALA A 352 -16.47 4.22 -9.33
CA ALA A 352 -16.45 3.91 -7.90
C ALA A 352 -15.64 2.66 -7.55
N LYS A 353 -15.68 1.60 -8.35
CA LYS A 353 -14.91 0.37 -8.07
C LYS A 353 -13.41 0.63 -8.10
N ILE A 354 -12.94 1.48 -9.02
CA ILE A 354 -11.53 1.87 -9.14
C ILE A 354 -11.16 2.86 -8.02
N ARG A 355 -11.97 3.91 -7.85
CA ARG A 355 -11.73 4.96 -6.84
C ARG A 355 -11.62 4.39 -5.43
N GLU A 356 -12.56 3.53 -5.05
CA GLU A 356 -12.64 3.02 -3.69
C GLU A 356 -11.64 1.89 -3.43
N ALA A 357 -11.16 1.19 -4.48
CA ALA A 357 -10.08 0.20 -4.38
C ALA A 357 -8.70 0.83 -4.19
N GLY A 358 -8.43 1.97 -4.83
CA GLY A 358 -7.13 2.65 -4.74
C GLY A 358 -6.91 3.43 -3.44
N GLY A 359 -7.90 3.49 -2.55
CA GLY A 359 -7.77 4.12 -1.24
C GLY A 359 -7.60 5.63 -1.33
N ARG A 360 -6.83 6.17 -0.39
CA ARG A 360 -6.51 7.60 -0.36
C ARG A 360 -5.86 8.12 -1.64
N PHE A 361 -5.21 7.23 -2.41
CA PHE A 361 -4.51 7.59 -3.64
C PHE A 361 -5.42 7.92 -4.81
N THR A 362 -6.65 7.42 -4.80
CA THR A 362 -7.64 7.63 -5.87
C THR A 362 -8.88 8.37 -5.39
N GLY A 363 -9.06 8.54 -4.07
CA GLY A 363 -10.15 9.31 -3.46
C GLY A 363 -11.21 8.49 -2.74
N ALA A 364 -10.87 7.29 -2.24
CA ALA A 364 -11.80 6.45 -1.51
C ALA A 364 -12.39 7.15 -0.28
N GLY A 365 -13.70 7.02 -0.06
CA GLY A 365 -14.40 7.60 1.09
C GLY A 365 -14.36 9.13 1.17
N VAL A 366 -14.01 9.83 0.07
CA VAL A 366 -13.97 11.30 0.02
C VAL A 366 -15.31 11.87 -0.43
N LEU A 367 -15.91 11.29 -1.48
CA LEU A 367 -17.22 11.72 -1.98
C LEU A 367 -18.31 11.44 -0.93
N GLU A 368 -19.27 12.36 -0.81
CA GLU A 368 -20.28 12.34 0.26
C GLU A 368 -21.08 11.02 0.27
N GLU A 369 -21.37 10.44 -0.89
CA GLU A 369 -22.06 9.16 -1.06
C GLU A 369 -21.30 7.94 -0.51
N PHE A 370 -19.96 7.99 -0.40
CA PHE A 370 -19.12 6.86 0.04
C PHE A 370 -18.45 7.08 1.38
N LYS A 371 -18.53 8.29 1.94
CA LYS A 371 -17.78 8.72 3.12
C LYS A 371 -18.02 7.85 4.36
N GLU A 372 -19.26 7.42 4.58
CA GLU A 372 -19.60 6.56 5.71
C GLU A 372 -19.26 5.09 5.44
N TRP A 373 -19.37 4.65 4.18
CA TRP A 373 -19.21 3.24 3.82
C TRP A 373 -17.75 2.83 3.65
N ASN A 374 -16.90 3.72 3.16
CA ASN A 374 -15.52 3.38 2.77
C ASN A 374 -14.45 4.06 3.63
N ILE A 375 -14.79 4.36 4.89
CA ILE A 375 -13.83 4.92 5.86
C ILE A 375 -12.60 4.04 6.06
N PHE A 376 -12.71 2.71 5.86
CA PHE A 376 -11.61 1.77 5.94
C PHE A 376 -10.48 2.03 4.92
N ALA A 377 -10.81 2.67 3.78
CA ALA A 377 -9.89 2.91 2.67
C ALA A 377 -9.35 4.35 2.62
N LYS A 378 -10.10 5.29 3.22
CA LYS A 378 -9.90 6.74 3.08
C LYS A 378 -8.50 7.22 3.46
N ASP A 379 -7.93 6.70 4.54
CA ASP A 379 -6.63 7.10 5.06
C ASP A 379 -5.59 5.96 4.95
N SER A 380 -5.90 4.92 4.17
CA SER A 380 -5.02 3.76 4.03
C SER A 380 -3.76 4.10 3.22
N ASN A 381 -2.58 3.78 3.77
CA ASN A 381 -1.30 3.83 3.06
C ASN A 381 -1.10 2.66 2.07
N ARG A 382 -2.14 1.84 1.87
CA ARG A 382 -2.16 0.71 0.96
C ARG A 382 -3.38 0.82 0.06
N GLY A 383 -3.16 1.10 -1.22
CA GLY A 383 -4.19 1.12 -2.26
C GLY A 383 -4.05 -0.08 -3.18
N MET A 384 -5.17 -0.69 -3.56
CA MET A 384 -5.19 -1.71 -4.61
C MET A 384 -5.24 -1.03 -5.98
N GLN A 385 -4.44 -1.49 -6.93
CA GLN A 385 -4.57 -1.06 -8.31
C GLN A 385 -5.86 -1.63 -8.91
N GLY A 386 -6.85 -0.75 -9.09
CA GLY A 386 -8.18 -1.09 -9.58
C GLY A 386 -8.26 -1.15 -11.10
N THR A 387 -8.91 -2.19 -11.64
CA THR A 387 -9.24 -2.34 -13.06
C THR A 387 -10.63 -2.93 -13.20
N VAL A 388 -11.42 -2.44 -14.16
CA VAL A 388 -12.73 -3.01 -14.52
C VAL A 388 -12.63 -3.58 -15.92
N ILE A 389 -12.96 -4.85 -16.09
CA ILE A 389 -13.01 -5.53 -17.38
C ILE A 389 -14.48 -5.69 -17.76
N GLU A 390 -14.89 -4.94 -18.78
CA GLU A 390 -16.18 -5.04 -19.42
C GLU A 390 -16.01 -5.95 -20.64
N PHE A 391 -16.53 -7.18 -20.59
CA PHE A 391 -16.36 -8.14 -21.69
C PHE A 391 -17.26 -7.85 -22.91
N GLY A 392 -17.91 -6.69 -22.91
CA GLY A 392 -18.84 -6.24 -23.94
C GLY A 392 -20.29 -6.29 -23.48
N TYR A 393 -21.20 -6.27 -24.45
CA TYR A 393 -22.63 -6.12 -24.22
C TYR A 393 -23.36 -7.44 -24.48
N ILE A 394 -24.27 -7.82 -23.58
CA ILE A 394 -24.94 -9.12 -23.63
C ILE A 394 -25.94 -9.24 -24.79
N GLU A 395 -26.51 -8.13 -25.28
CA GLU A 395 -27.38 -8.13 -26.46
C GLU A 395 -26.62 -8.12 -27.80
N ASP A 396 -25.30 -7.86 -27.79
CA ASP A 396 -24.49 -8.00 -29.00
C ASP A 396 -24.34 -9.48 -29.36
N THR A 397 -24.85 -9.84 -30.53
CA THR A 397 -24.86 -11.23 -31.00
C THR A 397 -23.45 -11.79 -31.17
N LYS A 398 -22.48 -10.96 -31.57
CA LYS A 398 -21.10 -11.42 -31.74
C LYS A 398 -20.46 -11.65 -30.37
N ALA A 399 -20.45 -10.67 -29.48
CA ALA A 399 -19.94 -10.83 -28.12
C ALA A 399 -20.60 -12.00 -27.38
N TYR A 400 -21.93 -12.13 -27.45
CA TYR A 400 -22.67 -13.25 -26.85
C TYR A 400 -22.19 -14.61 -27.39
N THR A 401 -22.06 -14.74 -28.71
CA THR A 401 -21.64 -16.01 -29.33
C THR A 401 -20.19 -16.35 -29.00
N THR A 402 -19.29 -15.36 -29.08
CA THR A 402 -17.88 -15.52 -28.74
C THR A 402 -17.68 -15.87 -27.26
N TRP A 403 -18.43 -15.25 -26.34
CA TRP A 403 -18.37 -15.55 -24.91
C TRP A 403 -18.53 -17.04 -24.63
N PHE A 404 -19.56 -17.67 -25.18
CA PHE A 404 -19.81 -19.10 -24.95
C PHE A 404 -18.89 -20.02 -25.76
N ALA A 405 -18.50 -19.61 -26.97
CA ALA A 405 -17.63 -20.43 -27.82
C ALA A 405 -16.17 -20.45 -27.36
N GLU A 406 -15.68 -19.34 -26.79
CA GLU A 406 -14.28 -19.10 -26.47
C GLU A 406 -14.04 -18.81 -24.97
N PHE A 407 -15.01 -19.12 -24.11
CA PHE A 407 -14.97 -18.84 -22.66
C PHE A 407 -13.60 -19.11 -22.01
N ASP A 408 -13.05 -20.32 -22.20
CA ASP A 408 -11.77 -20.72 -21.61
C ASP A 408 -10.58 -19.93 -22.20
N GLN A 409 -10.65 -19.57 -23.49
CA GLN A 409 -9.61 -18.76 -24.15
C GLN A 409 -9.64 -17.32 -23.65
N ILE A 410 -10.84 -16.75 -23.45
CA ILE A 410 -11.03 -15.42 -22.86
C ILE A 410 -10.48 -15.40 -21.44
N ALA A 411 -10.84 -16.38 -20.61
CA ALA A 411 -10.33 -16.50 -19.24
C ALA A 411 -8.79 -16.57 -19.21
N LYS A 412 -8.21 -17.40 -20.08
CA LYS A 412 -6.76 -17.52 -20.21
C LYS A 412 -6.11 -16.22 -20.66
N ALA A 413 -6.65 -15.55 -21.67
CA ALA A 413 -6.12 -14.29 -22.20
C ALA A 413 -6.09 -13.19 -21.13
N VAL A 414 -7.18 -13.05 -20.36
CA VAL A 414 -7.21 -12.13 -19.22
C VAL A 414 -6.18 -12.50 -18.17
N ALA A 415 -6.11 -13.78 -17.78
CA ALA A 415 -5.15 -14.25 -16.78
C ALA A 415 -3.70 -14.02 -17.21
N ASP A 416 -3.36 -14.25 -18.49
CA ASP A 416 -2.03 -13.96 -19.05
C ASP A 416 -1.72 -12.46 -18.98
N GLY A 417 -2.69 -11.60 -19.33
CA GLY A 417 -2.54 -10.14 -19.29
C GLY A 417 -2.29 -9.63 -17.88
N ILE A 418 -3.03 -10.16 -16.90
CA ILE A 418 -2.81 -9.88 -15.47
C ILE A 418 -1.43 -10.42 -15.05
N ALA A 419 -1.08 -11.67 -15.37
CA ALA A 419 0.17 -12.29 -14.96
C ALA A 419 1.42 -11.55 -15.47
N ILE A 420 1.36 -10.93 -16.66
CA ILE A 420 2.41 -10.05 -17.18
C ILE A 420 2.58 -8.83 -16.26
N GLU A 421 1.48 -8.18 -15.88
CA GLU A 421 1.50 -7.03 -14.96
C GLU A 421 2.08 -7.40 -13.59
N LEU A 422 1.67 -8.53 -13.01
CA LEU A 422 2.17 -8.96 -11.70
C LEU A 422 3.69 -9.24 -11.70
N ALA A 423 4.24 -9.66 -12.83
CA ALA A 423 5.63 -10.05 -12.98
C ALA A 423 6.60 -8.89 -13.25
N SER A 424 6.10 -7.67 -13.51
CA SER A 424 6.91 -6.57 -14.08
C SER A 424 6.98 -5.30 -13.27
#